data_AF-A0A2V5NRF4-F1
#
_entry.id   AF-A0A2V5NRF4-F1
#
_cell.length_a   1.000
_cell.length_b   1.000
_cell.length_c   1.000
_cell.angle_alpha   90.00
_cell.angle_beta   90.00
_cell.angle_gamma   90.00
#
_symmetry.space_group_name_H-M   'P 1'
#
loop_
_entity.id
_entity.type
_entity.pdbx_description
1 polymer ?
#
loop_
_entity_poly.entity_id
_entity_poly.type
_entity_poly.pdbx_seq_one_letter_code
_entity_poly.pdbx_strand_id
1 'polypeptide(L)' 'MLGRDIPKEQAQKLLATGKTDLLEGFISKRGRPFSAYLKLEDGEVGFEFPERTTAVSESKQTS' A
#
# COMPACT_ATOMS: atom_id res chain seq x y z
N MET A 1 -10.97 8.89 13.16
CA MET A 1 -10.56 7.46 13.14
C MET A 1 -10.40 7.07 11.66
N LEU A 2 -9.25 7.38 11.07
CA LEU A 2 -8.95 7.11 9.66
C LEU A 2 -7.89 6.01 9.62
N GLY A 3 -8.34 4.77 9.74
CA GLY A 3 -7.51 3.58 9.60
C GLY A 3 -8.42 2.52 9.04
N ARG A 4 -8.35 2.27 7.73
CA ARG A 4 -9.06 1.14 7.16
C ARG A 4 -8.30 -0.12 7.60
N ASP A 5 -9.01 -1.07 8.20
CA ASP A 5 -8.46 -2.38 8.51
C ASP A 5 -7.96 -3.05 7.23
N ILE A 6 -6.67 -3.40 7.24
CA ILE A 6 -6.11 -4.31 6.25
C ILE A 6 -6.63 -5.70 6.62
N PRO A 7 -7.20 -6.49 5.69
CA PRO A 7 -7.66 -7.82 6.01
C PRO A 7 -6.52 -8.65 6.61
N LYS A 8 -6.80 -9.32 7.73
CA LYS A 8 -5.81 -10.08 8.51
C LYS A 8 -5.02 -11.07 7.66
N GLU A 9 -5.66 -11.65 6.66
CA GLU A 9 -5.05 -12.57 5.69
C GLU A 9 -3.90 -11.93 4.91
N GLN A 10 -4.05 -10.66 4.51
CA GLN A 10 -3.02 -9.93 3.77
C GLN A 10 -1.90 -9.46 4.70
N ALA A 11 -2.22 -9.05 5.93
CA ALA A 11 -1.20 -8.76 6.95
C ALA A 11 -0.36 -10.01 7.28
N GLN A 12 -1.00 -11.17 7.37
CA GLN A 12 -0.32 -12.44 7.60
C GLN A 12 0.55 -12.84 6.40
N LYS A 13 0.09 -12.63 5.16
CA LYS A 13 0.93 -12.79 3.96
C LYS A 13 2.13 -11.85 3.98
N LEU A 14 1.95 -10.56 4.28
CA LEU A 14 3.07 -9.63 4.34
C LEU A 14 4.19 -10.12 5.28
N LEU A 15 3.81 -10.61 6.46
CA LEU A 15 4.75 -11.14 7.44
C LEU A 15 5.34 -12.52 7.05
N ALA A 16 4.59 -13.33 6.30
CA ALA A 16 5.01 -14.67 5.91
C ALA A 16 5.84 -14.71 4.60
N THR A 17 5.38 -14.01 3.55
CA THR A 17 5.99 -13.96 2.22
C THR A 17 6.81 -12.71 1.97
N GLY A 18 6.74 -11.70 2.84
CA GLY A 18 7.41 -10.41 2.63
C GLY A 18 6.72 -9.54 1.58
N LYS A 19 5.59 -9.97 1.01
CA LYS A 19 4.82 -9.20 0.02
C LYS A 19 3.35 -9.61 0.05
N THR A 20 2.46 -8.65 -0.17
CA THR A 20 1.01 -8.86 -0.30
C THR A 20 0.55 -8.80 -1.76
N ASP A 21 -0.69 -9.23 -1.98
CA ASP A 21 -1.38 -9.00 -3.24
C ASP A 21 -1.81 -7.52 -3.35
N LEU A 22 -2.49 -7.19 -4.46
CA LEU A 22 -3.03 -5.85 -4.69
C LEU A 22 -4.08 -5.56 -3.62
N LEU A 23 -3.70 -4.74 -2.65
CA LEU A 23 -4.59 -4.29 -1.60
C LEU A 23 -5.28 -3.02 -2.07
N GLU A 24 -6.60 -3.04 -2.11
CA GLU A 24 -7.43 -1.92 -2.54
C GLU A 24 -8.11 -1.22 -1.37
N GLY A 25 -8.25 0.10 -1.52
CA GLY A 25 -9.00 0.92 -0.59
C GLY A 25 -8.21 1.49 0.58
N PHE A 26 -6.89 1.55 0.50
CA PHE A 26 -6.15 2.41 1.40
C PHE A 26 -6.61 3.85 1.24
N ILE A 27 -6.77 4.58 2.35
CA ILE A 27 -7.18 5.97 2.33
C ILE A 27 -5.93 6.84 2.54
N SER A 28 -5.57 7.64 1.55
CA SER A 28 -4.45 8.59 1.69
C SER A 28 -4.75 9.62 2.78
N LYS A 29 -3.73 10.36 3.25
CA LYS A 29 -3.93 11.53 4.13
C LYS A 29 -4.94 12.55 3.58
N ARG A 30 -5.12 12.59 2.25
CA ARG A 30 -6.16 13.39 1.54
C ARG A 30 -7.57 12.77 1.53
N GLY A 31 -7.80 11.60 2.13
CA GLY A 31 -9.11 10.95 2.15
C GLY A 31 -9.48 10.16 0.87
N ARG A 32 -8.55 10.04 -0.09
CA ARG A 32 -8.82 9.34 -1.36
C ARG A 32 -8.48 7.84 -1.25
N PRO A 33 -9.38 6.93 -1.68
CA PRO A 33 -9.07 5.51 -1.77
C PRO A 33 -8.06 5.24 -2.89
N PHE A 34 -7.07 4.39 -2.62
CA PHE A 34 -6.08 3.93 -3.57
C PHE A 34 -5.78 2.44 -3.39
N SER A 35 -5.18 1.83 -4.41
CA SER A 35 -4.76 0.43 -4.39
C SER A 35 -3.24 0.32 -4.54
N ALA A 36 -2.60 -0.50 -3.71
CA ALA A 36 -1.16 -0.73 -3.68
C ALA A 36 -0.85 -2.15 -3.18
N TYR A 37 0.28 -2.69 -3.58
CA TYR A 37 0.92 -3.84 -2.95
C TYR A 37 1.71 -3.37 -1.73
N LEU A 38 1.76 -4.16 -0.67
CA LEU A 38 2.66 -3.97 0.45
C LEU A 38 3.86 -4.92 0.28
N LYS A 39 5.06 -4.41 0.48
CA LYS A 39 6.30 -5.19 0.57
C LYS A 39 6.92 -4.99 1.94
N LEU A 40 7.49 -6.02 2.52
CA LEU A 40 8.25 -5.96 3.76
C LEU A 40 9.73 -6.09 3.39
N GLU A 41 10.48 -5.01 3.55
CA GLU A 41 11.94 -4.99 3.37
C GLU A 41 12.57 -4.55 4.69
N ASP A 42 13.53 -5.32 5.20
CA ASP A 42 14.25 -5.01 6.45
C ASP A 42 13.35 -4.70 7.67
N GLY A 43 12.15 -5.30 7.71
CA GLY A 43 11.17 -5.07 8.77
C GLY A 43 10.34 -3.79 8.59
N GLU A 44 10.57 -3.04 7.52
CA GLU A 44 9.75 -1.89 7.11
C GLU A 44 8.76 -2.27 6.00
N VAL A 45 7.54 -1.77 6.13
CA VAL A 45 6.49 -1.99 5.13
C VAL A 45 6.55 -0.87 4.09
N GLY A 46 7.00 -1.19 2.88
CA GLY A 46 6.93 -0.34 1.69
C GLY A 46 5.64 -0.53 0.90
N PHE A 47 5.22 0.52 0.18
CA PHE A 47 4.10 0.47 -0.76
C PHE A 47 4.63 0.41 -2.19
N GLU A 48 4.09 -0.52 -2.99
CA GLU A 48 4.38 -0.64 -4.42
C GLU A 48 3.06 -0.53 -5.18
N PHE A 49 2.95 0.41 -6.13
CA PHE A 49 1.69 0.68 -6.81
C PHE A 49 1.67 -0.05 -8.17
N PRO A 50 0.61 -0.79 -8.55
CA PRO A 50 0.50 -1.28 -9.91
C PRO A 50 0.47 -0.11 -10.88
N GLU A 51 1.14 -0.25 -12.02
CA GLU A 51 1.12 0.72 -13.12
C GLU A 51 -0.27 0.76 -13.78
N ARG A 52 -1.27 1.33 -13.11
CA ARG A 52 -2.55 1.64 -13.74
C ARG A 52 -2.53 3.09 -14.18
N THR A 53 -2.48 3.29 -15.49
CA THR A 53 -2.95 4.46 -16.22
C THR A 53 -4.10 5.15 -15.47
N THR A 54 -3.84 6.29 -14.82
CA THR A 54 -4.68 7.49 -14.83
C THR A 54 -4.06 8.58 -13.96
N ALA A 55 -3.94 9.76 -14.56
CA ALA A 55 -3.30 10.95 -14.04
C ALA A 55 -3.85 11.43 -12.68
N VAL A 56 -2.93 11.92 -11.84
CA VAL A 56 -2.84 13.30 -11.29
C VAL A 56 -2.20 13.26 -9.88
N SER A 57 -1.00 13.84 -9.77
CA SER A 57 -0.25 14.31 -8.57
C SER A 57 0.07 13.26 -7.48
N GLU A 58 1.31 13.04 -7.01
CA GLU A 58 2.26 14.05 -6.51
C GLU A 58 3.64 13.40 -6.23
N SER A 59 4.67 13.93 -6.88
CA SER A 59 6.03 14.22 -6.40
C SER A 59 6.83 13.25 -5.53
N LYS A 60 8.01 12.87 -6.06
CA LYS A 60 9.32 12.76 -5.39
C LYS A 60 9.34 12.82 -3.86
N GLN A 61 9.79 11.72 -3.24
CA GLN A 61 10.68 11.73 -2.07
C GLN A 61 11.41 10.37 -2.06
N THR A 62 12.58 10.24 -2.67
CA THR A 62 13.94 10.31 -2.08
C THR A 62 14.87 9.95 -3.27
N SER A 63 15.95 10.63 -3.68
CA SER A 63 16.91 11.56 -3.08
C SER A 63 17.30 12.67 -4.07
#